data_AF-A0A317G1T4-F1
#
_entry.id   AF-A0A317G1T4-F1
#
_cell.length_a   1.000
_cell.length_b   1.000
_cell.length_c   1.000
_cell.angle_alpha   90.00
_cell.angle_beta   90.00
_cell.angle_gamma   90.00
#
_symmetry.space_group_name_H-M   'P 1'
#
loop_
_entity.id
_entity.type
_entity.pdbx_description
1 polymer ?
#
loop_
_entity_poly.entity_id
_entity_poly.type
_entity_poly.pdbx_seq_one_letter_code
_entity_poly.pdbx_strand_id
1 'polypeptide(L)'
;MLEFLKREANKTYTENGAVTYVSTKSDCMDFFATIGALRHASDEDIITRFTRAYAEDADLAMKMLFFARDIRGGLGERRVFKVILKYLAECEPESVKKNIEFVAEYGRYDDLLALFGTPVEKEVLAYFDKALKADMAVLSADKENAGVSLLAKWLPSVNTSNKEAVRNARKIARAMNMSDAEYRKALSALRAQIRIIENNLRERDYSFDYAKQPSKALYKYRQAFIRNDKARYESFIQKAAEDPKVMHTGTLTPYDVIAPVLRRREFSEAERRAMDATWNALENYAGADNSLVVVDGSASMYWDANPSPAAVAQSLGIYFAERNTGAFHNHFITFSANPRLIEIKGRDIVEKVRYCMSFNECSNTNIEKTFMLLLQTAVQNRLRQSDMPEKLYIISDMEFDCCAGDAKATNFENAKREFEKRGYRLPQVIFWNVNSRNMQQPVRMNDQGVALVSGCSPQVFSMLKDGNLEPYKFMMSVLSASRYERIAA
;
A
#
# COMPACT_ATOMS: atom_id res chain seq x y z
N MET A 1 12.82 36.59 -15.58
CA MET A 1 11.84 36.11 -16.58
C MET A 1 11.64 34.60 -16.47
N LEU A 2 12.66 33.78 -16.71
CA LEU A 2 12.55 32.31 -16.69
C LEU A 2 11.93 31.74 -15.40
N GLU A 3 12.40 32.15 -14.22
CA GLU A 3 11.84 31.65 -12.94
C GLU A 3 10.38 32.08 -12.70
N PHE A 4 9.99 33.24 -13.22
CA PHE A 4 8.58 33.68 -13.18
C PHE A 4 7.72 32.84 -14.12
N LEU A 5 8.20 32.58 -15.35
CA LEU A 5 7.53 31.69 -16.30
C LEU A 5 7.36 30.28 -15.75
N LYS A 6 8.40 29.70 -15.13
CA LYS A 6 8.31 28.39 -14.47
C LYS A 6 7.29 28.39 -13.34
N ARG A 7 7.23 29.46 -12.55
CA ARG A 7 6.26 29.58 -11.44
C ARG A 7 4.82 29.70 -11.94
N GLU A 8 4.59 30.47 -13.00
CA GLU A 8 3.27 30.66 -13.61
C GLU A 8 2.80 29.39 -14.32
N ALA A 9 3.69 28.72 -15.05
CA ALA A 9 3.39 27.46 -15.74
C ALA A 9 3.12 26.29 -14.79
N ASN A 10 3.62 26.34 -13.54
CA ASN A 10 3.41 25.28 -12.57
C ASN A 10 2.05 25.36 -11.84
N LYS A 11 1.14 26.25 -12.22
CA LYS A 11 -0.22 26.31 -11.67
C LYS A 11 -1.21 25.58 -12.57
N THR A 12 -2.12 24.82 -11.96
CA THR A 12 -3.22 24.14 -12.64
C THR A 12 -4.44 24.05 -11.72
N TYR A 13 -5.46 23.31 -12.14
CA TYR A 13 -6.68 23.05 -11.37
C TYR A 13 -6.88 21.55 -11.14
N THR A 14 -7.45 21.18 -10.01
CA THR A 14 -8.02 19.83 -9.80
C THR A 14 -9.24 19.62 -10.70
N GLU A 15 -9.74 18.39 -10.82
CA GLU A 15 -11.00 18.11 -11.52
C GLU A 15 -12.18 18.92 -10.96
N ASN A 16 -12.11 19.23 -9.66
CA ASN A 16 -13.10 19.99 -8.92
C ASN A 16 -12.79 21.51 -8.86
N GLY A 17 -11.85 21.99 -9.69
CA GLY A 17 -11.62 23.41 -9.93
C GLY A 17 -10.78 24.14 -8.87
N ALA A 18 -10.10 23.43 -7.95
CA ALA A 18 -9.20 24.05 -6.98
C ALA A 18 -7.84 24.37 -7.59
N VAL A 19 -7.28 25.54 -7.29
CA VAL A 19 -5.91 25.88 -7.69
C VAL A 19 -4.93 24.94 -6.99
N THR A 20 -4.07 24.33 -7.80
CA THR A 20 -3.07 23.35 -7.37
C THR A 20 -1.81 23.47 -8.21
N TYR A 21 -0.79 22.65 -7.95
CA TYR A 21 0.43 22.63 -8.75
C TYR A 21 0.42 21.53 -9.80
N VAL A 22 0.99 21.80 -10.97
CA VAL A 22 1.24 20.76 -11.99
C VAL A 22 2.21 19.71 -11.45
N SER A 23 3.23 20.15 -10.70
CA SER A 23 4.31 19.33 -10.15
C SER A 23 4.81 19.92 -8.83
N THR A 24 5.42 19.08 -8.00
CA THR A 24 6.20 19.52 -6.83
C THR A 24 7.47 20.29 -7.20
N LYS A 25 7.85 20.33 -8.49
CA LYS A 25 9.13 20.76 -9.08
C LYS A 25 10.26 19.73 -8.99
N SER A 26 9.95 18.49 -8.64
CA SER A 26 10.83 17.33 -8.75
C SER A 26 10.00 16.16 -9.27
N ASP A 27 10.37 15.60 -10.40
CA ASP A 27 9.73 14.42 -11.00
C ASP A 27 9.93 13.20 -10.09
N CYS A 28 11.07 13.09 -9.40
CA CYS A 28 11.28 12.06 -8.38
C CYS A 28 10.26 12.18 -7.24
N MET A 29 10.04 13.40 -6.73
CA MET A 29 9.07 13.64 -5.65
C MET A 29 7.63 13.41 -6.12
N ASP A 30 7.28 13.83 -7.34
CA ASP A 30 5.95 13.56 -7.93
C ASP A 30 5.69 12.05 -8.06
N PHE A 31 6.70 11.30 -8.47
CA PHE A 31 6.61 9.85 -8.58
C PHE A 31 6.50 9.19 -7.20
N PHE A 32 7.34 9.57 -6.22
CA PHE A 32 7.24 9.09 -4.84
C PHE A 32 5.85 9.34 -4.23
N ALA A 33 5.32 10.54 -4.44
CA ALA A 33 4.00 10.95 -3.95
C ALA A 33 2.86 10.13 -4.55
N THR A 34 3.04 9.49 -5.70
CA THR A 34 1.95 8.87 -6.46
C THR A 34 2.10 7.38 -6.72
N ILE A 35 3.31 6.80 -6.65
CA ILE A 35 3.61 5.42 -7.05
C ILE A 35 2.75 4.36 -6.35
N GLY A 36 2.40 4.58 -5.08
CA GLY A 36 1.49 3.72 -4.30
C GLY A 36 0.04 3.76 -4.78
N ALA A 37 -0.34 4.80 -5.51
CA ALA A 37 -1.70 5.08 -5.97
C ALA A 37 -1.89 4.86 -7.48
N LEU A 38 -0.90 4.31 -8.19
CA LEU A 38 -0.95 4.04 -9.63
C LEU A 38 -1.50 2.64 -9.98
N ARG A 39 -2.04 1.92 -9.00
CA ARG A 39 -2.49 0.52 -9.16
C ARG A 39 -3.42 0.32 -10.36
N HIS A 40 -4.28 1.29 -10.63
CA HIS A 40 -5.28 1.26 -11.69
C HIS A 40 -4.96 2.18 -12.87
N ALA A 41 -3.81 2.88 -12.84
CA ALA A 41 -3.37 3.72 -13.95
C ALA A 41 -2.99 2.86 -15.18
N SER A 42 -3.04 3.44 -16.37
CA SER A 42 -2.61 2.76 -17.59
C SER A 42 -1.11 2.41 -17.53
N ASP A 43 -0.68 1.41 -18.30
CA ASP A 43 0.75 1.08 -18.37
C ASP A 43 1.57 2.29 -18.89
N GLU A 44 1.01 3.06 -19.82
CA GLU A 44 1.63 4.28 -20.38
C GLU A 44 1.79 5.38 -19.33
N ASP A 45 0.79 5.62 -18.48
CA ASP A 45 0.88 6.62 -17.40
C ASP A 45 1.94 6.22 -16.36
N ILE A 46 1.98 4.93 -16.00
CA ILE A 46 2.98 4.38 -15.09
C ILE A 46 4.39 4.59 -15.65
N ILE A 47 4.59 4.21 -16.91
CA ILE A 47 5.88 4.33 -17.59
C ILE A 47 6.27 5.81 -17.70
N THR A 48 5.37 6.68 -18.15
CA THR A 48 5.65 8.11 -18.33
C THR A 48 6.12 8.77 -17.05
N ARG A 49 5.43 8.51 -15.92
CA ARG A 49 5.81 9.06 -14.60
C ARG A 49 7.18 8.53 -14.16
N PHE A 50 7.42 7.23 -14.34
CA PHE A 50 8.70 6.62 -14.01
C PHE A 50 9.84 7.18 -14.87
N THR A 51 9.65 7.30 -16.19
CA THR A 51 10.66 7.80 -17.12
C THR A 51 11.13 9.21 -16.75
N ARG A 52 10.21 10.08 -16.31
CA ARG A 52 10.59 11.42 -15.83
C ARG A 52 11.44 11.37 -14.56
N ALA A 53 11.01 10.59 -13.56
CA ALA A 53 11.79 10.41 -12.33
C ALA A 53 13.16 9.78 -12.60
N TYR A 54 13.24 8.80 -13.51
CA TYR A 54 14.50 8.14 -13.88
C TYR A 54 15.45 9.07 -14.63
N ALA A 55 14.92 9.98 -15.45
CA ALA A 55 15.71 11.01 -16.12
C ALA A 55 16.21 12.09 -15.15
N GLU A 56 15.47 12.40 -14.09
CA GLU A 56 15.93 13.30 -13.02
C GLU A 56 17.02 12.65 -12.16
N ASP A 57 16.78 11.44 -11.64
CA ASP A 57 17.74 10.67 -10.87
C ASP A 57 17.41 9.16 -10.95
N ALA A 58 18.23 8.43 -11.71
CA ALA A 58 18.03 7.02 -11.98
C ALA A 58 18.15 6.13 -10.72
N ASP A 59 19.07 6.45 -9.80
CA ASP A 59 19.28 5.69 -8.57
C ASP A 59 18.11 5.87 -7.61
N LEU A 60 17.62 7.11 -7.44
CA LEU A 60 16.42 7.37 -6.65
C LEU A 60 15.19 6.71 -7.26
N ALA A 61 15.02 6.77 -8.58
CA ALA A 61 13.92 6.09 -9.27
C ALA A 61 13.94 4.57 -9.06
N MET A 62 15.10 3.94 -9.12
CA MET A 62 15.26 2.52 -8.84
C MET A 62 14.96 2.18 -7.38
N LYS A 63 15.45 2.97 -6.42
CA LYS A 63 15.12 2.80 -4.99
C LYS A 63 13.62 2.95 -4.75
N MET A 64 12.96 3.92 -5.38
CA MET A 64 11.51 4.11 -5.32
C MET A 64 10.74 2.91 -5.89
N LEU A 65 11.21 2.34 -7.01
CA LEU A 65 10.61 1.15 -7.60
C LEU A 65 10.63 -0.04 -6.62
N PHE A 66 11.77 -0.24 -5.93
CA PHE A 66 11.91 -1.28 -4.92
C PHE A 66 11.12 -1.00 -3.64
N PHE A 67 11.08 0.25 -3.18
CA PHE A 67 10.21 0.71 -2.09
C PHE A 67 8.73 0.44 -2.40
N ALA A 68 8.28 0.74 -3.62
CA ALA A 68 6.92 0.45 -4.02
C ALA A 68 6.64 -1.04 -4.03
N ARG A 69 7.59 -1.88 -4.46
CA ARG A 69 7.38 -3.32 -4.47
C ARG A 69 7.39 -3.95 -3.09
N ASP A 70 8.16 -3.42 -2.16
CA ASP A 70 8.44 -4.02 -0.87
C ASP A 70 7.17 -4.33 -0.05
N ILE A 71 6.93 -5.62 0.22
CA ILE A 71 5.75 -6.09 0.97
C ILE A 71 5.92 -6.08 2.49
N ARG A 72 7.13 -5.79 3.00
CA ARG A 72 7.44 -5.78 4.43
C ARG A 72 7.82 -4.41 4.97
N GLY A 73 8.45 -3.58 4.14
CA GLY A 73 8.97 -2.27 4.50
C GLY A 73 8.48 -1.13 3.62
N GLY A 74 7.57 -1.40 2.67
CA GLY A 74 7.13 -0.42 1.68
C GLY A 74 5.65 -0.56 1.31
N LEU A 75 5.33 -0.39 0.02
CA LEU A 75 3.96 -0.21 -0.44
C LEU A 75 3.27 -1.49 -0.96
N GLY A 76 4.05 -2.52 -1.33
CA GLY A 76 3.52 -3.78 -1.86
C GLY A 76 2.86 -3.71 -3.25
N GLU A 77 3.18 -2.69 -4.06
CA GLU A 77 2.64 -2.46 -5.41
C GLU A 77 3.23 -3.40 -6.47
N ARG A 78 2.58 -4.56 -6.61
CA ARG A 78 3.00 -5.63 -7.54
C ARG A 78 2.88 -5.24 -9.02
N ARG A 79 1.74 -4.69 -9.45
CA ARG A 79 1.48 -4.43 -10.88
C ARG A 79 2.40 -3.33 -11.40
N VAL A 80 2.41 -2.19 -10.70
CA VAL A 80 3.26 -1.04 -11.01
C VAL A 80 4.72 -1.47 -11.16
N PHE A 81 5.22 -2.26 -10.20
CA PHE A 81 6.57 -2.80 -10.28
C PHE A 81 6.84 -3.62 -11.54
N LYS A 82 5.94 -4.54 -11.92
CA LYS A 82 6.12 -5.38 -13.12
C LYS A 82 6.11 -4.57 -14.42
N VAL A 83 5.23 -3.58 -14.51
CA VAL A 83 5.13 -2.70 -15.69
C VAL A 83 6.46 -1.95 -15.89
N ILE A 84 6.95 -1.30 -14.83
CA ILE A 84 8.19 -0.53 -14.87
C ILE A 84 9.41 -1.45 -15.09
N LEU A 85 9.49 -2.56 -14.38
CA LEU A 85 10.61 -3.50 -14.50
C LEU A 85 10.72 -4.06 -15.93
N LYS A 86 9.58 -4.36 -16.57
CA LYS A 86 9.54 -4.78 -17.97
C LYS A 86 9.97 -3.67 -18.93
N TYR A 87 9.52 -2.44 -18.70
CA TYR A 87 9.95 -1.28 -19.49
C TYR A 87 11.46 -1.05 -19.39
N LEU A 88 12.01 -1.05 -18.17
CA LEU A 88 13.45 -0.94 -17.93
C LEU A 88 14.24 -2.06 -18.62
N ALA A 89 13.72 -3.29 -18.65
CA ALA A 89 14.42 -4.38 -19.31
C ALA A 89 14.62 -4.17 -20.82
N GLU A 90 13.76 -3.38 -21.47
CA GLU A 90 13.89 -3.02 -22.88
C GLU A 90 14.78 -1.79 -23.08
N CYS A 91 14.62 -0.76 -22.24
CA CYS A 91 15.29 0.53 -22.45
C CYS A 91 16.62 0.66 -21.71
N GLU A 92 16.73 0.08 -20.50
CA GLU A 92 17.86 0.20 -19.57
C GLU A 92 18.21 -1.16 -18.94
N PRO A 93 18.58 -2.17 -19.75
CA PRO A 93 18.73 -3.56 -19.30
C PRO A 93 19.80 -3.74 -18.22
N GLU A 94 20.88 -2.95 -18.24
CA GLU A 94 21.94 -3.03 -17.24
C GLU A 94 21.45 -2.67 -15.84
N SER A 95 20.54 -1.70 -15.72
CA SER A 95 19.88 -1.34 -14.47
C SER A 95 19.06 -2.48 -13.91
N VAL A 96 18.35 -3.22 -14.77
CA VAL A 96 17.61 -4.42 -14.32
C VAL A 96 18.57 -5.51 -13.86
N LYS A 97 19.64 -5.79 -14.62
CA LYS A 97 20.62 -6.86 -14.31
C LYS A 97 21.24 -6.70 -12.94
N LYS A 98 21.60 -5.48 -12.53
CA LYS A 98 22.15 -5.16 -11.20
C LYS A 98 21.22 -5.58 -10.05
N ASN A 99 19.91 -5.64 -10.30
CA ASN A 99 18.90 -5.79 -9.25
C ASN A 99 18.09 -7.09 -9.31
N ILE A 100 18.31 -7.98 -10.30
CA ILE A 100 17.55 -9.24 -10.47
C ILE A 100 17.56 -10.07 -9.19
N GLU A 101 18.72 -10.22 -8.55
CA GLU A 101 18.87 -11.06 -7.35
C GLU A 101 18.07 -10.52 -6.14
N PHE A 102 17.75 -9.22 -6.13
CA PHE A 102 17.02 -8.56 -5.07
C PHE A 102 15.50 -8.67 -5.22
N VAL A 103 14.98 -8.88 -6.44
CA VAL A 103 13.52 -8.85 -6.70
C VAL A 103 12.72 -9.78 -5.79
N ALA A 104 13.24 -10.98 -5.50
CA ALA A 104 12.56 -11.94 -4.64
C ALA A 104 12.55 -11.54 -3.15
N GLU A 105 13.50 -10.73 -2.70
CA GLU A 105 13.61 -10.26 -1.31
C GLU A 105 12.55 -9.21 -0.96
N TYR A 106 12.36 -8.22 -1.84
CA TYR A 106 11.34 -7.17 -1.66
C TYR A 106 9.97 -7.64 -2.15
N GLY A 107 9.95 -8.63 -3.04
CA GLY A 107 8.76 -9.08 -3.71
C GLY A 107 8.56 -10.58 -3.73
N ARG A 108 8.47 -11.13 -4.93
CA ARG A 108 8.20 -12.55 -5.19
C ARG A 108 8.92 -12.97 -6.46
N TYR A 109 9.32 -14.24 -6.52
CA TYR A 109 10.00 -14.80 -7.70
C TYR A 109 9.19 -14.69 -9.00
N ASP A 110 7.84 -14.73 -8.96
CA ASP A 110 7.03 -14.58 -10.18
C ASP A 110 7.03 -13.16 -10.76
N ASP A 111 7.59 -12.18 -10.05
CA ASP A 111 7.77 -10.84 -10.62
C ASP A 111 8.80 -10.85 -11.75
N LEU A 112 9.85 -11.68 -11.63
CA LEU A 112 10.86 -11.89 -12.67
C LEU A 112 10.33 -12.60 -13.93
N LEU A 113 9.19 -13.31 -13.83
CA LEU A 113 8.56 -13.90 -15.02
C LEU A 113 8.06 -12.83 -16.01
N ALA A 114 7.85 -11.60 -15.57
CA ALA A 114 7.47 -10.49 -16.45
C ALA A 114 8.61 -10.08 -17.42
N LEU A 115 9.84 -10.50 -17.14
CA LEU A 115 11.03 -10.23 -17.95
C LEU A 115 11.27 -11.28 -19.05
N PHE A 116 10.43 -12.30 -19.14
CA PHE A 116 10.54 -13.27 -20.22
C PHE A 116 10.17 -12.60 -21.55
N GLY A 117 11.02 -12.78 -22.56
CA GLY A 117 10.95 -12.14 -23.87
C GLY A 117 11.72 -10.82 -23.96
N THR A 118 12.32 -10.34 -22.88
CA THR A 118 13.10 -9.10 -22.84
C THR A 118 14.62 -9.38 -22.99
N PRO A 119 15.46 -8.35 -23.23
CA PRO A 119 16.92 -8.49 -23.31
C PRO A 119 17.61 -9.14 -22.11
N VAL A 120 16.99 -9.10 -20.92
CA VAL A 120 17.57 -9.65 -19.67
C VAL A 120 17.07 -11.06 -19.31
N GLU A 121 16.34 -11.71 -20.22
CA GLU A 121 15.77 -13.05 -19.98
C GLU A 121 16.83 -14.09 -19.57
N LYS A 122 18.04 -14.02 -20.17
CA LYS A 122 19.11 -14.99 -19.90
C LYS A 122 19.62 -14.88 -18.47
N GLU A 123 19.75 -13.66 -17.95
CA GLU A 123 20.19 -13.37 -16.60
C GLU A 123 19.14 -13.83 -15.57
N VAL A 124 17.85 -13.67 -15.88
CA VAL A 124 16.76 -14.21 -15.05
C VAL A 124 16.79 -15.74 -15.02
N LEU A 125 16.99 -16.38 -16.16
CA LEU A 125 17.10 -17.84 -16.24
C LEU A 125 18.32 -18.37 -15.47
N ALA A 126 19.47 -17.68 -15.56
CA ALA A 126 20.67 -18.02 -14.80
C ALA A 126 20.45 -17.89 -13.28
N TYR A 127 19.76 -16.83 -12.85
CA TYR A 127 19.39 -16.66 -11.44
C TYR A 127 18.45 -17.77 -10.95
N PHE A 128 17.43 -18.13 -11.73
CA PHE A 128 16.55 -19.26 -11.41
C PHE A 128 17.29 -20.59 -11.35
N ASP A 129 18.20 -20.86 -12.28
CA ASP A 129 19.01 -22.08 -12.28
C ASP A 129 19.89 -22.17 -11.02
N LYS A 130 20.59 -21.09 -10.66
CA LYS A 130 21.38 -20.98 -9.43
C LYS A 130 20.53 -21.28 -8.18
N ALA A 131 19.39 -20.60 -8.05
CA ALA A 131 18.50 -20.75 -6.90
C ALA A 131 17.87 -22.15 -6.82
N LEU A 132 17.41 -22.72 -7.95
CA LEU A 132 16.80 -24.05 -7.96
C LEU A 132 17.81 -25.16 -7.67
N LYS A 133 19.03 -25.06 -8.18
CA LYS A 133 20.12 -26.00 -7.86
C LYS A 133 20.47 -25.98 -6.37
N ALA A 134 20.52 -24.80 -5.77
CA ALA A 134 20.71 -24.66 -4.33
C ALA A 134 19.57 -25.34 -3.55
N ASP A 135 18.31 -25.07 -3.92
CA ASP A 135 17.14 -25.70 -3.28
C ASP A 135 17.16 -27.24 -3.40
N MET A 136 17.53 -27.77 -4.57
CA MET A 136 17.63 -29.21 -4.80
C MET A 136 18.78 -29.85 -4.01
N ALA A 137 19.91 -29.15 -3.87
CA ALA A 137 21.03 -29.62 -3.06
C ALA A 137 20.64 -29.71 -1.57
N VAL A 138 19.98 -28.68 -1.04
CA VAL A 138 19.47 -28.68 0.35
C VAL A 138 18.45 -29.80 0.54
N LEU A 139 17.52 -29.98 -0.38
CA LEU A 139 16.53 -31.07 -0.35
C LEU A 139 17.17 -32.46 -0.34
N SER A 140 18.27 -32.64 -1.08
CA SER A 140 18.97 -33.93 -1.14
C SER A 140 19.72 -34.26 0.15
N ALA A 141 20.19 -33.23 0.88
CA ALA A 141 20.95 -33.36 2.12
C ALA A 141 20.04 -33.52 3.36
N ASP A 142 18.94 -32.76 3.43
CA ASP A 142 17.98 -32.80 4.55
C ASP A 142 16.56 -32.99 4.02
N LYS A 143 16.06 -34.23 4.07
CA LYS A 143 14.77 -34.58 3.45
C LYS A 143 13.55 -34.09 4.21
N GLU A 144 13.63 -33.78 5.50
CA GLU A 144 12.44 -33.48 6.32
C GLU A 144 12.32 -32.01 6.69
N ASN A 145 13.42 -31.26 6.79
CA ASN A 145 13.43 -29.85 7.19
C ASN A 145 14.28 -28.94 6.29
N ALA A 146 14.54 -29.32 5.03
CA ALA A 146 15.23 -28.47 4.07
C ALA A 146 14.61 -27.07 3.95
N GLY A 147 15.35 -26.05 4.38
CA GLY A 147 14.99 -24.64 4.25
C GLY A 147 15.12 -24.14 2.81
N VAL A 148 14.28 -24.68 1.92
CA VAL A 148 14.25 -24.30 0.50
C VAL A 148 13.61 -22.93 0.29
N SER A 149 14.03 -22.24 -0.77
CA SER A 149 13.46 -20.97 -1.18
C SER A 149 12.00 -21.11 -1.64
N LEU A 150 11.30 -19.97 -1.76
CA LEU A 150 9.95 -19.93 -2.34
C LEU A 150 9.94 -19.96 -3.88
N LEU A 151 11.08 -20.16 -4.56
CA LEU A 151 11.14 -20.15 -6.02
C LEU A 151 10.18 -21.16 -6.64
N ALA A 152 10.25 -22.43 -6.20
CA ALA A 152 9.43 -23.50 -6.75
C ALA A 152 7.91 -23.27 -6.58
N LYS A 153 7.49 -22.51 -5.56
CA LYS A 153 6.09 -22.10 -5.38
C LYS A 153 5.59 -21.25 -6.56
N TRP A 154 6.45 -20.38 -7.09
CA TRP A 154 6.09 -19.37 -8.09
C TRP A 154 6.37 -19.80 -9.52
N LEU A 155 7.28 -20.74 -9.75
CA LEU A 155 7.58 -21.23 -11.09
C LEU A 155 6.39 -21.94 -11.75
N PRO A 156 6.12 -21.73 -13.05
CA PRO A 156 5.02 -22.39 -13.73
C PRO A 156 5.29 -23.88 -13.92
N SER A 157 4.22 -24.68 -13.92
CA SER A 157 4.27 -26.12 -14.23
C SER A 157 3.97 -26.37 -15.70
N VAL A 158 4.60 -27.38 -16.30
CA VAL A 158 4.34 -27.83 -17.67
C VAL A 158 2.93 -28.40 -17.89
N ASN A 159 2.21 -28.72 -16.80
CA ASN A 159 0.86 -29.31 -16.84
C ASN A 159 -0.27 -28.29 -16.56
N THR A 160 0.03 -27.00 -16.47
CA THR A 160 -1.02 -26.00 -16.28
C THR A 160 -1.85 -25.81 -17.55
N SER A 161 -3.11 -25.41 -17.40
CA SER A 161 -4.01 -25.13 -18.54
C SER A 161 -3.63 -23.86 -19.31
N ASN A 162 -2.83 -22.97 -18.71
CA ASN A 162 -2.39 -21.73 -19.35
C ASN A 162 -1.21 -21.99 -20.31
N LYS A 163 -1.45 -21.81 -21.62
CA LYS A 163 -0.46 -22.03 -22.69
C LYS A 163 0.81 -21.18 -22.53
N GLU A 164 0.70 -19.94 -22.06
CA GLU A 164 1.85 -19.08 -21.81
C GLU A 164 2.70 -19.58 -20.65
N ALA A 165 2.04 -19.96 -19.55
CA ALA A 165 2.73 -20.56 -18.41
C ALA A 165 3.43 -21.89 -18.78
N VAL A 166 2.82 -22.73 -19.63
CA VAL A 166 3.48 -23.94 -20.15
C VAL A 166 4.71 -23.59 -21.00
N ARG A 167 4.64 -22.57 -21.86
CA ARG A 167 5.80 -22.09 -22.65
C ARG A 167 6.93 -21.63 -21.73
N ASN A 168 6.61 -20.83 -20.71
CA ASN A 168 7.59 -20.35 -19.73
C ASN A 168 8.19 -21.52 -18.93
N ALA A 169 7.38 -22.48 -18.50
CA ALA A 169 7.84 -23.68 -17.79
C ALA A 169 8.82 -24.50 -18.62
N ARG A 170 8.53 -24.74 -19.89
CA ARG A 170 9.44 -25.45 -20.81
C ARG A 170 10.73 -24.69 -21.05
N LYS A 171 10.66 -23.36 -21.15
CA LYS A 171 11.85 -22.51 -21.29
C LYS A 171 12.76 -22.63 -20.07
N ILE A 172 12.18 -22.57 -18.87
CA ILE A 172 12.90 -22.76 -17.60
C ILE A 172 13.53 -24.15 -17.52
N ALA A 173 12.76 -25.21 -17.80
CA ALA A 173 13.25 -26.59 -17.77
C ALA A 173 14.46 -26.80 -18.69
N ARG A 174 14.39 -26.28 -19.93
CA ARG A 174 15.51 -26.34 -20.90
C ARG A 174 16.73 -25.56 -20.43
N ALA A 175 16.54 -24.36 -19.87
CA ALA A 175 17.64 -23.56 -19.34
C ALA A 175 18.38 -24.28 -18.19
N MET A 176 17.68 -25.13 -17.44
CA MET A 176 18.21 -25.94 -16.35
C MET A 176 18.72 -27.31 -16.80
N ASN A 177 18.75 -27.59 -18.12
CA ASN A 177 19.08 -28.91 -18.70
C ASN A 177 18.23 -30.06 -18.14
N MET A 178 16.95 -29.81 -17.86
CA MET A 178 15.98 -30.81 -17.41
C MET A 178 14.98 -31.14 -18.51
N SER A 179 14.57 -32.41 -18.59
CA SER A 179 13.36 -32.80 -19.31
C SER A 179 12.11 -32.24 -18.61
N ASP A 180 11.00 -32.11 -19.36
CA ASP A 180 9.70 -31.71 -18.81
C ASP A 180 9.28 -32.60 -17.61
N ALA A 181 9.65 -33.89 -17.63
CA ALA A 181 9.38 -34.84 -16.57
C ALA A 181 10.23 -34.59 -15.31
N GLU A 182 11.54 -34.36 -15.47
CA GLU A 182 12.46 -34.07 -14.37
C GLU A 182 12.09 -32.75 -13.69
N TYR A 183 11.85 -31.70 -14.48
CA TYR A 183 11.44 -30.40 -13.96
C TYR A 183 10.14 -30.49 -13.15
N ARG A 184 9.14 -31.24 -13.64
CA ARG A 184 7.88 -31.47 -12.91
C ARG A 184 8.13 -32.21 -11.59
N LYS A 185 8.99 -33.22 -11.59
CA LYS A 185 9.34 -33.97 -10.36
C LYS A 185 10.07 -33.08 -9.35
N ALA A 186 11.03 -32.28 -9.81
CA ALA A 186 11.76 -31.32 -8.98
C ALA A 186 10.81 -30.30 -8.32
N LEU A 187 9.93 -29.66 -9.10
CA LEU A 187 8.93 -28.74 -8.55
C LEU A 187 7.99 -29.43 -7.55
N SER A 188 7.56 -30.66 -7.84
CA SER A 188 6.69 -31.41 -6.92
C SER A 188 7.38 -31.68 -5.59
N ALA A 189 8.64 -32.10 -5.61
CA ALA A 189 9.40 -32.40 -4.40
C ALA A 189 9.67 -31.15 -3.56
N LEU A 190 10.07 -30.04 -4.21
CA LEU A 190 10.29 -28.77 -3.53
C LEU A 190 9.00 -28.18 -2.95
N ARG A 191 7.88 -28.24 -3.68
CA ARG A 191 6.58 -27.75 -3.18
C ARG A 191 6.05 -28.56 -2.00
N ALA A 192 6.35 -29.86 -1.95
CA ALA A 192 6.02 -30.69 -0.79
C ALA A 192 6.75 -30.19 0.46
N GLN A 193 8.02 -29.77 0.35
CA GLN A 193 8.75 -29.16 1.46
C GLN A 193 8.23 -27.78 1.86
N ILE A 194 7.83 -26.95 0.89
CA ILE A 194 7.27 -25.61 1.17
C ILE A 194 5.93 -25.71 1.95
N ARG A 195 5.24 -26.87 1.92
CA ARG A 195 3.96 -27.11 2.60
C ARG A 195 2.91 -26.04 2.30
N ILE A 196 2.66 -25.84 1.00
CA ILE A 196 1.70 -24.85 0.50
C ILE A 196 0.28 -25.15 1.01
N ILE A 197 -0.35 -24.19 1.69
CA ILE A 197 -1.68 -24.35 2.31
C ILE A 197 -2.77 -24.73 1.29
N GLU A 198 -2.66 -24.28 0.04
CA GLU A 198 -3.58 -24.66 -1.03
C GLU A 198 -3.60 -26.18 -1.30
N ASN A 199 -2.50 -26.90 -1.05
CA ASN A 199 -2.47 -28.36 -1.17
C ASN A 199 -3.35 -29.02 -0.09
N ASN A 200 -3.19 -28.57 1.16
CA ASN A 200 -3.98 -29.00 2.30
C ASN A 200 -5.48 -28.75 2.08
N LEU A 201 -5.82 -27.57 1.54
CA LEU A 201 -7.21 -27.23 1.18
C LEU A 201 -7.79 -28.15 0.10
N ARG A 202 -7.00 -28.52 -0.92
CA ARG A 202 -7.41 -29.46 -1.98
C ARG A 202 -7.68 -30.85 -1.42
N GLU A 203 -6.75 -31.36 -0.61
CA GLU A 203 -6.81 -32.69 -0.02
C GLU A 203 -7.78 -32.78 1.17
N ARG A 204 -8.30 -31.62 1.62
CA ARG A 204 -9.12 -31.48 2.82
C ARG A 204 -8.40 -31.98 4.09
N ASP A 205 -7.08 -31.91 4.09
CA ASP A 205 -6.27 -32.17 5.27
C ASP A 205 -6.03 -30.86 6.01
N TYR A 206 -6.70 -30.68 7.14
CA TYR A 206 -6.56 -29.49 7.98
C TYR A 206 -5.58 -29.72 9.15
N SER A 207 -4.88 -30.85 9.22
CA SER A 207 -4.02 -31.23 10.35
C SER A 207 -2.88 -30.24 10.66
N PHE A 208 -2.62 -29.28 9.77
CA PHE A 208 -1.67 -28.21 9.98
C PHE A 208 -2.03 -27.29 11.16
N ASP A 209 -1.02 -26.62 11.69
CA ASP A 209 -1.15 -25.64 12.76
C ASP A 209 -1.53 -24.27 12.19
N TYR A 210 -2.69 -23.74 12.59
CA TYR A 210 -3.18 -22.42 12.20
C TYR A 210 -2.24 -21.30 12.63
N ALA A 211 -1.60 -21.41 13.81
CA ALA A 211 -0.69 -20.38 14.31
C ALA A 211 0.56 -20.22 13.44
N LYS A 212 0.98 -21.28 12.73
CA LYS A 212 2.12 -21.23 11.81
C LYS A 212 1.77 -20.73 10.41
N GLN A 213 0.50 -20.51 10.10
CA GLN A 213 0.09 -20.06 8.79
C GLN A 213 0.11 -18.53 8.68
N PRO A 214 0.47 -17.96 7.51
CA PRO A 214 0.36 -16.53 7.29
C PRO A 214 -1.08 -16.03 7.40
N SER A 215 -1.33 -14.94 8.14
CA SER A 215 -2.69 -14.42 8.37
C SER A 215 -3.41 -14.03 7.08
N LYS A 216 -2.68 -13.60 6.04
CA LYS A 216 -3.26 -13.31 4.73
C LYS A 216 -3.90 -14.55 4.08
N ALA A 217 -3.28 -15.72 4.23
CA ALA A 217 -3.84 -16.98 3.76
C ALA A 217 -5.02 -17.41 4.64
N LEU A 218 -4.88 -17.30 5.96
CA LEU A 218 -5.94 -17.61 6.92
C LEU A 218 -7.21 -16.80 6.63
N TYR A 219 -7.05 -15.50 6.44
CA TYR A 219 -8.14 -14.60 6.12
C TYR A 219 -8.76 -14.92 4.76
N LYS A 220 -7.95 -15.15 3.72
CA LYS A 220 -8.42 -15.48 2.36
C LYS A 220 -9.27 -16.76 2.34
N TYR A 221 -8.86 -17.79 3.07
CA TYR A 221 -9.51 -19.10 3.05
C TYR A 221 -10.45 -19.35 4.23
N ARG A 222 -10.74 -18.33 5.06
CA ARG A 222 -11.57 -18.44 6.28
C ARG A 222 -12.88 -19.19 6.10
N GLN A 223 -13.59 -18.99 5.00
CA GLN A 223 -14.86 -19.68 4.73
C GLN A 223 -14.67 -21.18 4.51
N ALA A 224 -13.54 -21.60 3.93
CA ALA A 224 -13.22 -23.01 3.79
C ALA A 224 -12.93 -23.63 5.16
N PHE A 225 -12.21 -22.95 6.05
CA PHE A 225 -11.95 -23.42 7.42
C PHE A 225 -13.24 -23.51 8.24
N ILE A 226 -14.10 -22.50 8.18
CA ILE A 226 -15.40 -22.50 8.87
C ILE A 226 -16.28 -23.67 8.40
N ARG A 227 -16.26 -23.99 7.09
CA ARG A 227 -17.07 -25.07 6.52
C ARG A 227 -16.52 -26.46 6.84
N ASN A 228 -15.19 -26.63 6.84
CA ASN A 228 -14.56 -27.94 6.79
C ASN A 228 -13.79 -28.34 8.06
N ASP A 229 -13.41 -27.38 8.93
CA ASP A 229 -12.63 -27.63 10.16
C ASP A 229 -13.04 -26.65 11.28
N LYS A 230 -14.37 -26.47 11.42
CA LYS A 230 -15.00 -25.42 12.23
C LYS A 230 -14.45 -25.35 13.66
N ALA A 231 -14.43 -26.48 14.38
CA ALA A 231 -14.09 -26.50 15.80
C ALA A 231 -12.65 -26.04 16.08
N ARG A 232 -11.68 -26.51 15.29
CA ARG A 232 -10.26 -26.12 15.45
C ARG A 232 -10.03 -24.69 15.01
N TYR A 233 -10.67 -24.26 13.92
CA TYR A 233 -10.57 -22.88 13.46
C TYR A 233 -11.21 -21.90 14.46
N GLU A 234 -12.39 -22.19 15.00
CA GLU A 234 -13.03 -21.34 16.01
C GLU A 234 -12.20 -21.28 17.30
N SER A 235 -11.60 -22.39 17.74
CA SER A 235 -10.67 -22.40 18.87
C SER A 235 -9.44 -21.51 18.61
N PHE A 236 -8.88 -21.55 17.40
CA PHE A 236 -7.78 -20.68 17.00
C PHE A 236 -8.18 -19.19 17.01
N ILE A 237 -9.36 -18.86 16.47
CA ILE A 237 -9.87 -17.48 16.48
C ILE A 237 -10.12 -16.98 17.90
N GLN A 238 -10.64 -17.83 18.80
CA GLN A 238 -10.80 -17.48 20.21
C GLN A 238 -9.45 -17.18 20.87
N LYS A 239 -8.45 -18.03 20.65
CA LYS A 239 -7.08 -17.78 21.13
C LYS A 239 -6.50 -16.47 20.59
N ALA A 240 -6.72 -16.17 19.31
CA ALA A 240 -6.27 -14.92 18.71
C ALA A 240 -7.00 -13.67 19.22
N ALA A 241 -8.25 -13.82 19.70
CA ALA A 241 -8.98 -12.75 20.34
C ALA A 241 -8.43 -12.45 21.75
N GLU A 242 -7.93 -13.48 22.45
CA GLU A 242 -7.29 -13.36 23.77
C GLU A 242 -5.82 -12.90 23.68
N ASP A 243 -5.06 -13.46 22.74
CA ASP A 243 -3.68 -13.09 22.43
C ASP A 243 -3.50 -12.86 20.91
N PRO A 244 -3.58 -11.59 20.46
CA PRO A 244 -3.41 -11.26 19.05
C PRO A 244 -2.05 -11.65 18.45
N LYS A 245 -1.01 -11.90 19.27
CA LYS A 245 0.34 -12.26 18.80
C LYS A 245 0.42 -13.63 18.15
N VAL A 246 -0.57 -14.49 18.38
CA VAL A 246 -0.71 -15.79 17.71
C VAL A 246 -0.90 -15.67 16.19
N MET A 247 -1.33 -14.51 15.70
CA MET A 247 -1.53 -14.26 14.27
C MET A 247 -0.32 -13.58 13.62
N HIS A 248 0.19 -14.16 12.54
CA HIS A 248 1.27 -13.58 11.73
C HIS A 248 0.73 -12.58 10.68
N THR A 249 0.46 -11.35 11.10
CA THR A 249 -0.20 -10.30 10.30
C THR A 249 0.71 -9.43 9.44
N GLY A 250 2.04 -9.62 9.45
CA GLY A 250 3.00 -8.70 8.82
C GLY A 250 2.91 -8.47 7.31
N THR A 251 2.04 -9.16 6.57
CA THR A 251 1.74 -8.88 5.14
C THR A 251 0.26 -8.61 4.87
N LEU A 252 -0.55 -8.60 5.92
CA LEU A 252 -1.96 -8.30 5.88
C LEU A 252 -2.14 -6.79 6.05
N THR A 253 -2.97 -6.21 5.19
CA THR A 253 -3.27 -4.78 5.24
C THR A 253 -4.68 -4.54 5.79
N PRO A 254 -4.97 -3.37 6.37
CA PRO A 254 -6.30 -3.05 6.90
C PRO A 254 -7.41 -3.22 5.83
N TYR A 255 -7.13 -2.85 4.58
CA TYR A 255 -8.10 -2.98 3.51
C TYR A 255 -8.44 -4.44 3.18
N ASP A 256 -7.52 -5.40 3.40
CA ASP A 256 -7.80 -6.82 3.20
C ASP A 256 -8.98 -7.26 4.09
N VAL A 257 -9.11 -6.69 5.29
CA VAL A 257 -10.18 -6.99 6.26
C VAL A 257 -11.48 -6.24 5.97
N ILE A 258 -11.38 -4.98 5.54
CA ILE A 258 -12.52 -4.06 5.40
C ILE A 258 -13.18 -4.15 4.01
N ALA A 259 -12.42 -4.39 2.94
CA ALA A 259 -12.96 -4.42 1.57
C ALA A 259 -14.17 -5.35 1.38
N PRO A 260 -14.26 -6.54 2.01
CA PRO A 260 -15.45 -7.38 1.92
C PRO A 260 -16.72 -6.72 2.48
N VAL A 261 -16.61 -5.86 3.50
CA VAL A 261 -17.76 -5.20 4.14
C VAL A 261 -18.43 -4.21 3.20
N LEU A 262 -17.66 -3.57 2.31
CA LEU A 262 -18.17 -2.63 1.31
C LEU A 262 -18.99 -3.34 0.22
N ARG A 263 -18.66 -4.60 -0.09
CA ARG A 263 -19.27 -5.35 -1.20
C ARG A 263 -20.37 -6.32 -0.75
N ARG A 264 -20.39 -6.71 0.53
CA ARG A 264 -21.28 -7.77 1.04
C ARG A 264 -22.08 -7.31 2.25
N ARG A 265 -23.38 -7.59 2.24
CA ARG A 265 -24.31 -7.22 3.33
C ARG A 265 -24.41 -8.25 4.45
N GLU A 266 -24.09 -9.51 4.20
CA GLU A 266 -24.27 -10.58 5.18
C GLU A 266 -22.95 -11.27 5.52
N PHE A 267 -22.76 -11.54 6.82
CA PHE A 267 -21.63 -12.25 7.37
C PHE A 267 -22.15 -13.14 8.49
N SER A 268 -21.73 -14.41 8.51
CA SER A 268 -22.02 -15.28 9.64
C SER A 268 -21.31 -14.80 10.91
N GLU A 269 -21.83 -15.11 12.10
CA GLU A 269 -21.19 -14.76 13.37
C GLU A 269 -19.74 -15.29 13.48
N ALA A 270 -19.46 -16.49 12.93
CA ALA A 270 -18.10 -17.03 12.85
C ALA A 270 -17.17 -16.21 11.95
N GLU A 271 -17.67 -15.72 10.81
CA GLU A 271 -16.89 -14.81 9.95
C GLU A 271 -16.63 -13.48 10.64
N ARG A 272 -17.62 -12.91 11.33
CA ARG A 272 -17.48 -11.63 12.04
C ARG A 272 -16.43 -11.72 13.14
N ARG A 273 -16.44 -12.79 13.95
CA ARG A 273 -15.39 -13.07 14.94
C ARG A 273 -14.01 -13.21 14.30
N ALA A 274 -13.90 -13.96 13.20
CA ALA A 274 -12.62 -14.13 12.51
C ALA A 274 -12.09 -12.80 11.94
N MET A 275 -12.97 -11.96 11.39
CA MET A 275 -12.62 -10.63 10.88
C MET A 275 -12.16 -9.71 12.01
N ASP A 276 -12.86 -9.72 13.14
CA ASP A 276 -12.52 -8.88 14.29
C ASP A 276 -11.20 -9.29 14.95
N ALA A 277 -10.99 -10.58 15.20
CA ALA A 277 -9.72 -11.10 15.70
C ALA A 277 -8.55 -10.76 14.76
N THR A 278 -8.77 -10.89 13.45
CA THR A 278 -7.77 -10.52 12.44
C THR A 278 -7.47 -9.02 12.47
N TRP A 279 -8.49 -8.18 12.61
CA TRP A 279 -8.34 -6.72 12.70
C TRP A 279 -7.54 -6.30 13.94
N ASN A 280 -7.87 -6.88 15.09
CA ASN A 280 -7.20 -6.59 16.36
C ASN A 280 -5.75 -7.07 16.38
N ALA A 281 -5.42 -8.11 15.60
CA ALA A 281 -4.06 -8.62 15.45
C ALA A 281 -3.17 -7.85 14.45
N LEU A 282 -3.71 -6.89 13.70
CA LEU A 282 -2.86 -6.03 12.87
C LEU A 282 -1.92 -5.23 13.75
N GLU A 283 -0.63 -5.24 13.42
CA GLU A 283 0.42 -4.46 14.08
C GLU A 283 0.01 -2.99 14.20
N ASN A 284 0.47 -2.30 15.26
CA ASN A 284 0.14 -0.90 15.48
C ASN A 284 1.25 0.03 14.96
N TYR A 285 0.99 0.68 13.83
CA TYR A 285 1.86 1.70 13.25
C TYR A 285 1.44 3.13 13.62
N ALA A 286 0.28 3.33 14.26
CA ALA A 286 -0.12 4.63 14.78
C ALA A 286 0.78 5.05 15.95
N GLY A 287 0.91 6.36 16.17
CA GLY A 287 1.72 6.94 17.27
C GLY A 287 0.86 7.42 18.43
N ALA A 288 1.53 7.90 19.48
CA ALA A 288 0.89 8.64 20.57
C ALA A 288 0.74 10.14 20.28
N ASP A 289 1.17 10.57 19.09
CA ASP A 289 1.09 11.94 18.62
C ASP A 289 -0.37 12.43 18.66
N ASN A 290 -0.57 13.73 18.91
CA ASN A 290 -1.89 14.33 18.89
C ASN A 290 -2.40 14.48 17.45
N SER A 291 -2.68 13.36 16.78
CA SER A 291 -2.98 13.29 15.36
C SER A 291 -4.45 13.02 15.11
N LEU A 292 -4.98 13.55 14.02
CA LEU A 292 -6.35 13.31 13.58
C LEU A 292 -6.37 12.92 12.11
N VAL A 293 -7.25 11.99 11.75
CA VAL A 293 -7.40 11.51 10.37
C VAL A 293 -8.67 12.06 9.74
N VAL A 294 -8.58 12.41 8.46
CA VAL A 294 -9.65 12.88 7.60
C VAL A 294 -9.83 11.86 6.49
N VAL A 295 -11.04 11.30 6.35
CA VAL A 295 -11.31 10.13 5.51
C VAL A 295 -12.26 10.49 4.39
N ASP A 296 -11.81 10.26 3.15
CA ASP A 296 -12.60 10.48 1.96
C ASP A 296 -13.70 9.42 1.75
N GLY A 297 -14.93 9.92 1.69
CA GLY A 297 -16.15 9.17 1.43
C GLY A 297 -16.94 9.72 0.24
N SER A 298 -16.29 10.49 -0.64
CA SER A 298 -16.91 11.05 -1.85
C SER A 298 -17.17 9.99 -2.92
N ALA A 299 -17.99 10.34 -3.93
CA ALA A 299 -18.42 9.39 -4.96
C ALA A 299 -17.26 8.81 -5.79
N SER A 300 -16.21 9.58 -6.07
CA SER A 300 -15.05 9.12 -6.84
C SER A 300 -14.31 7.96 -6.17
N MET A 301 -14.48 7.77 -4.85
CA MET A 301 -13.84 6.71 -4.08
C MET A 301 -14.48 5.33 -4.31
N TYR A 302 -15.69 5.26 -4.88
CA TYR A 302 -16.50 4.04 -4.99
C TYR A 302 -16.53 3.40 -6.38
N TRP A 303 -15.69 3.86 -7.31
CA TRP A 303 -15.58 3.24 -8.63
C TRP A 303 -15.15 1.76 -8.53
N ASP A 304 -15.53 0.97 -9.55
CA ASP A 304 -15.31 -0.48 -9.56
C ASP A 304 -13.84 -0.84 -9.79
N ALA A 305 -13.07 -0.76 -8.70
CA ALA A 305 -11.64 -1.09 -8.65
C ALA A 305 -11.34 -2.07 -7.51
N ASN A 306 -10.22 -2.79 -7.58
CA ASN A 306 -9.85 -3.81 -6.60
C ASN A 306 -8.39 -3.68 -6.10
N PRO A 307 -8.16 -3.21 -4.86
CA PRO A 307 -9.15 -2.65 -3.93
C PRO A 307 -9.72 -1.32 -4.43
N SER A 308 -10.94 -0.98 -4.01
CA SER A 308 -11.51 0.33 -4.29
C SER A 308 -10.83 1.39 -3.41
N PRO A 309 -10.69 2.64 -3.86
CA PRO A 309 -10.09 3.69 -3.03
C PRO A 309 -10.85 3.89 -1.72
N ALA A 310 -12.19 3.80 -1.73
CA ALA A 310 -13.00 3.87 -0.52
C ALA A 310 -12.62 2.78 0.48
N ALA A 311 -12.36 1.54 0.02
CA ALA A 311 -11.92 0.47 0.92
C ALA A 311 -10.58 0.82 1.57
N VAL A 312 -9.64 1.38 0.81
CA VAL A 312 -8.32 1.78 1.32
C VAL A 312 -8.47 2.93 2.31
N ALA A 313 -9.15 4.03 1.93
CA ALA A 313 -9.31 5.21 2.76
C ALA A 313 -10.05 4.92 4.08
N GLN A 314 -11.19 4.22 4.01
CA GLN A 314 -11.93 3.82 5.21
C GLN A 314 -11.11 2.90 6.09
N SER A 315 -10.34 1.98 5.48
CA SER A 315 -9.54 1.05 6.26
C SER A 315 -8.38 1.71 7.00
N LEU A 316 -7.65 2.62 6.35
CA LEU A 316 -6.56 3.35 6.97
C LEU A 316 -7.10 4.34 8.02
N GLY A 317 -8.22 4.99 7.74
CA GLY A 317 -8.89 5.93 8.65
C GLY A 317 -9.34 5.27 9.95
N ILE A 318 -10.14 4.20 9.86
CA ILE A 318 -10.61 3.45 11.04
C ILE A 318 -9.42 2.84 11.77
N TYR A 319 -8.48 2.24 11.05
CA TYR A 319 -7.26 1.65 11.62
C TYR A 319 -6.48 2.67 12.45
N PHE A 320 -6.23 3.86 11.90
CA PHE A 320 -5.46 4.90 12.57
C PHE A 320 -6.23 5.45 13.77
N ALA A 321 -7.51 5.77 13.61
CA ALA A 321 -8.33 6.32 14.68
C ALA A 321 -8.40 5.39 15.89
N GLU A 322 -8.65 4.08 15.69
CA GLU A 322 -8.70 3.11 16.80
C GLU A 322 -7.35 2.88 17.47
N ARG A 323 -6.23 3.03 16.74
CA ARG A 323 -4.88 2.76 17.25
C ARG A 323 -4.15 3.98 17.79
N ASN A 324 -4.61 5.18 17.43
CA ASN A 324 -4.14 6.44 17.95
C ASN A 324 -4.30 6.45 19.47
N THR A 325 -3.29 6.87 20.23
CA THR A 325 -3.40 6.99 21.70
C THR A 325 -3.42 8.45 22.18
N GLY A 326 -3.46 9.41 21.25
CA GLY A 326 -3.60 10.84 21.53
C GLY A 326 -5.04 11.27 21.86
N ALA A 327 -5.29 12.59 21.95
CA ALA A 327 -6.59 13.14 22.36
C ALA A 327 -7.74 12.82 21.39
N PHE A 328 -7.40 12.49 20.13
CA PHE A 328 -8.37 12.12 19.08
C PHE A 328 -8.50 10.59 18.91
N HIS A 329 -8.14 9.80 19.93
CA HIS A 329 -8.36 8.36 19.94
C HIS A 329 -9.82 8.03 19.58
N ASN A 330 -10.00 7.05 18.70
CA ASN A 330 -11.28 6.54 18.23
C ASN A 330 -12.14 7.56 17.44
N HIS A 331 -11.53 8.66 16.95
CA HIS A 331 -12.21 9.69 16.17
C HIS A 331 -11.56 9.95 14.79
N PHE A 332 -12.38 10.31 13.80
CA PHE A 332 -11.94 10.82 12.50
C PHE A 332 -12.89 11.89 11.96
N ILE A 333 -12.44 12.70 10.99
CA ILE A 333 -13.30 13.65 10.28
C ILE A 333 -13.72 13.05 8.92
N THR A 334 -15.00 13.14 8.57
CA THR A 334 -15.45 12.80 7.21
C THR A 334 -15.00 13.88 6.22
N PHE A 335 -14.47 13.49 5.06
CA PHE A 335 -14.16 14.43 4.00
C PHE A 335 -15.33 14.52 3.02
N SER A 336 -16.07 15.63 3.11
CA SER A 336 -17.27 15.89 2.31
C SER A 336 -17.54 17.39 2.22
N ALA A 337 -18.67 17.76 1.62
CA ALA A 337 -19.18 19.14 1.65
C ALA A 337 -19.53 19.61 3.07
N ASN A 338 -19.77 18.70 4.02
CA ASN A 338 -20.08 18.99 5.42
C ASN A 338 -19.20 18.11 6.34
N PRO A 339 -17.91 18.46 6.50
CA PRO A 339 -17.00 17.68 7.33
C PRO A 339 -17.49 17.68 8.78
N ARG A 340 -17.49 16.50 9.40
CA ARG A 340 -17.92 16.30 10.79
C ARG A 340 -16.99 15.32 11.49
N LEU A 341 -16.80 15.53 12.79
CA LEU A 341 -16.07 14.60 13.64
C LEU A 341 -16.96 13.40 13.98
N ILE A 342 -16.47 12.19 13.75
CA ILE A 342 -17.14 10.93 14.02
C ILE A 342 -16.35 10.16 15.06
N GLU A 343 -17.04 9.73 16.11
CA GLU A 343 -16.56 8.73 17.08
C GLU A 343 -16.93 7.33 16.57
N ILE A 344 -15.96 6.42 16.47
CA ILE A 344 -16.21 5.07 15.93
C ILE A 344 -17.03 4.24 16.93
N LYS A 345 -18.15 3.68 16.48
CA LYS A 345 -19.06 2.85 17.29
C LYS A 345 -19.38 1.54 16.59
N GLY A 346 -19.45 0.46 17.37
CA GLY A 346 -19.83 -0.87 16.88
C GLY A 346 -19.19 -1.98 17.71
N ARG A 347 -19.85 -3.15 17.79
CA ARG A 347 -19.36 -4.26 18.62
C ARG A 347 -18.19 -5.04 18.00
N ASP A 348 -18.06 -4.98 16.68
CA ASP A 348 -17.01 -5.63 15.90
C ASP A 348 -16.67 -4.80 14.66
N ILE A 349 -15.59 -5.16 13.98
CA ILE A 349 -15.10 -4.45 12.81
C ILE A 349 -16.15 -4.32 11.69
N VAL A 350 -17.05 -5.29 11.52
CA VAL A 350 -18.10 -5.21 10.48
C VAL A 350 -19.10 -4.11 10.81
N GLU A 351 -19.52 -4.02 12.07
CA GLU A 351 -20.42 -2.95 12.53
C GLU A 351 -19.75 -1.59 12.55
N LYS A 352 -18.50 -1.52 13.03
CA LYS A 352 -17.72 -0.27 13.05
C LYS A 352 -17.59 0.33 11.65
N VAL A 353 -17.22 -0.49 10.67
CA VAL A 353 -17.13 -0.05 9.26
C VAL A 353 -18.48 0.45 8.75
N ARG A 354 -19.57 -0.31 8.97
CA ARG A 354 -20.91 0.09 8.51
C ARG A 354 -21.38 1.39 9.15
N TYR A 355 -21.14 1.54 10.45
CA TYR A 355 -21.45 2.75 11.18
C TYR A 355 -20.69 3.94 10.59
N CYS A 356 -19.37 3.84 10.42
CA CYS A 356 -18.55 4.90 9.83
C CYS A 356 -19.01 5.25 8.41
N MET A 357 -19.30 4.23 7.58
CA MET A 357 -19.75 4.43 6.21
C MET A 357 -21.13 5.09 6.09
N SER A 358 -21.97 4.99 7.13
CA SER A 358 -23.30 5.63 7.11
C SER A 358 -23.25 7.17 7.09
N PHE A 359 -22.08 7.75 7.39
CA PHE A 359 -21.84 9.19 7.33
C PHE A 359 -21.24 9.67 6.01
N ASN A 360 -20.97 8.77 5.06
CA ASN A 360 -20.40 9.14 3.78
C ASN A 360 -21.46 9.83 2.92
N GLU A 361 -21.19 11.09 2.54
CA GLU A 361 -22.16 11.91 1.82
C GLU A 361 -22.15 11.68 0.29
N CYS A 362 -21.20 10.91 -0.24
CA CYS A 362 -21.01 10.68 -1.69
C CYS A 362 -21.13 11.97 -2.51
N SER A 363 -20.69 13.08 -1.94
CA SER A 363 -20.75 14.44 -2.49
C SER A 363 -19.34 14.99 -2.69
N ASN A 364 -19.22 16.21 -3.21
CA ASN A 364 -17.93 16.86 -3.46
C ASN A 364 -17.14 17.11 -2.14
N THR A 365 -15.81 17.21 -2.25
CA THR A 365 -14.87 17.25 -1.10
C THR A 365 -14.31 18.64 -0.85
N ASN A 366 -14.59 19.22 0.32
CA ASN A 366 -14.16 20.58 0.65
C ASN A 366 -13.10 20.61 1.76
N ILE A 367 -11.83 20.70 1.37
CA ILE A 367 -10.71 20.64 2.33
C ILE A 367 -10.61 21.91 3.17
N GLU A 368 -11.03 23.05 2.63
CA GLU A 368 -11.09 24.30 3.36
C GLU A 368 -12.07 24.21 4.53
N LYS A 369 -13.25 23.63 4.32
CA LYS A 369 -14.21 23.42 5.40
C LYS A 369 -13.65 22.50 6.48
N THR A 370 -12.84 21.51 6.14
CA THR A 370 -12.15 20.66 7.13
C THR A 370 -11.18 21.49 7.98
N PHE A 371 -10.37 22.34 7.35
CA PHE A 371 -9.47 23.24 8.08
C PHE A 371 -10.22 24.28 8.92
N MET A 372 -11.31 24.84 8.37
CA MET A 372 -12.13 25.82 9.07
C MET A 372 -12.90 25.23 10.24
N LEU A 373 -13.35 23.97 10.16
CA LEU A 373 -13.94 23.26 11.29
C LEU A 373 -12.99 23.29 12.49
N LEU A 374 -11.74 22.87 12.30
CA LEU A 374 -10.74 22.86 13.38
C LEU A 374 -10.43 24.27 13.91
N LEU A 375 -10.22 25.21 13.00
CA LEU A 375 -9.83 26.58 13.35
C LEU A 375 -10.95 27.33 14.08
N GLN A 376 -12.19 27.23 13.59
CA GLN A 376 -13.34 27.88 14.20
C GLN A 376 -13.62 27.30 15.58
N THR A 377 -13.55 25.97 15.74
CA THR A 377 -13.67 25.33 17.06
C THR A 377 -12.60 25.85 18.03
N ALA A 378 -11.35 25.96 17.61
CA ALA A 378 -10.27 26.48 18.45
C ALA A 378 -10.52 27.93 18.89
N VAL A 379 -10.90 28.79 17.95
CA VAL A 379 -11.15 30.23 18.20
C VAL A 379 -12.36 30.44 19.11
N GLN A 380 -13.48 29.77 18.82
CA GLN A 380 -14.72 29.92 19.58
C GLN A 380 -14.55 29.49 21.04
N ASN A 381 -13.74 28.45 21.27
CA ASN A 381 -13.50 27.89 22.61
C ASN A 381 -12.20 28.39 23.26
N ARG A 382 -11.48 29.33 22.62
CA ARG A 382 -10.21 29.90 23.11
C ARG A 382 -9.16 28.83 23.45
N LEU A 383 -9.06 27.80 22.62
CA LEU A 383 -8.14 26.69 22.83
C LEU A 383 -6.69 27.14 22.64
N ARG A 384 -5.75 26.45 23.29
CA ARG A 384 -4.31 26.65 23.06
C ARG A 384 -3.87 25.85 21.84
N GLN A 385 -2.74 26.23 21.25
CA GLN A 385 -2.14 25.47 20.14
C GLN A 385 -1.92 23.98 20.49
N SER A 386 -1.56 23.69 21.74
CA SER A 386 -1.33 22.32 22.23
C SER A 386 -2.60 21.47 22.29
N ASP A 387 -3.78 22.10 22.30
CA ASP A 387 -5.06 21.40 22.37
C ASP A 387 -5.56 21.03 20.95
N MET A 388 -4.95 21.58 19.90
CA MET A 388 -5.24 21.27 18.50
C MET A 388 -4.45 20.04 18.02
N PRO A 389 -4.92 19.34 16.96
CA PRO A 389 -4.12 18.30 16.33
C PRO A 389 -2.75 18.84 15.90
N GLU A 390 -1.70 18.09 16.18
CA GLU A 390 -0.34 18.34 15.69
C GLU A 390 -0.20 17.92 14.22
N LYS A 391 -0.85 16.81 13.85
CA LYS A 391 -0.84 16.25 12.49
C LYS A 391 -2.25 15.94 12.00
N LEU A 392 -2.47 16.16 10.71
CA LEU A 392 -3.68 15.81 9.97
C LEU A 392 -3.34 14.85 8.84
N TYR A 393 -3.86 13.62 8.91
CA TYR A 393 -3.76 12.64 7.83
C TYR A 393 -4.97 12.77 6.92
N ILE A 394 -4.80 13.28 5.70
CA ILE A 394 -5.88 13.45 4.73
C ILE A 394 -5.79 12.32 3.71
N ILE A 395 -6.68 11.34 3.82
CA ILE A 395 -6.66 10.12 2.99
C ILE A 395 -7.73 10.22 1.91
N SER A 396 -7.31 10.47 0.66
CA SER A 396 -8.17 10.87 -0.46
C SER A 396 -7.52 10.53 -1.81
N ASP A 397 -8.25 10.70 -2.92
CA ASP A 397 -7.73 10.66 -4.29
C ASP A 397 -7.06 11.98 -4.74
N MET A 398 -7.00 12.99 -3.86
CA MET A 398 -6.41 14.32 -4.06
C MET A 398 -7.20 15.25 -5.01
N GLU A 399 -8.44 14.92 -5.38
CA GLU A 399 -9.30 15.82 -6.18
C GLU A 399 -10.12 16.76 -5.29
N PHE A 400 -9.49 17.80 -4.76
CA PHE A 400 -10.14 18.75 -3.84
C PHE A 400 -11.00 19.81 -4.55
N ASP A 401 -12.08 20.25 -3.92
CA ASP A 401 -12.87 21.43 -4.35
C ASP A 401 -12.12 22.75 -4.14
N CYS A 402 -12.54 23.75 -4.93
CA CYS A 402 -12.03 25.12 -4.85
C CYS A 402 -12.24 25.80 -3.49
N CYS A 403 -11.27 26.63 -3.09
CA CYS A 403 -11.37 27.50 -1.92
C CYS A 403 -12.30 28.69 -2.16
N ALA A 404 -13.13 29.01 -1.17
CA ALA A 404 -13.96 30.20 -1.12
C ALA A 404 -13.18 31.37 -0.48
N GLY A 405 -12.35 32.06 -1.27
CA GLY A 405 -11.77 33.33 -0.79
C GLY A 405 -10.61 33.91 -1.61
N ASP A 406 -9.82 33.07 -2.29
CA ASP A 406 -8.70 33.52 -3.11
C ASP A 406 -8.50 32.60 -4.32
N ALA A 407 -9.01 33.04 -5.48
CA ALA A 407 -8.97 32.28 -6.73
C ALA A 407 -7.55 32.01 -7.28
N LYS A 408 -6.49 32.49 -6.61
CA LYS A 408 -5.09 32.34 -7.05
C LYS A 408 -4.20 31.55 -6.09
N ALA A 409 -4.66 31.27 -4.86
CA ALA A 409 -3.92 30.55 -3.83
C ALA A 409 -4.35 29.08 -3.77
N THR A 410 -3.42 28.18 -3.44
CA THR A 410 -3.81 26.77 -3.20
C THR A 410 -4.54 26.62 -1.86
N ASN A 411 -5.27 25.52 -1.71
CA ASN A 411 -6.00 25.22 -0.47
C ASN A 411 -5.07 25.20 0.76
N PHE A 412 -3.84 24.71 0.60
CA PHE A 412 -2.84 24.68 1.67
C PHE A 412 -2.30 26.08 2.03
N GLU A 413 -2.00 26.90 1.02
CA GLU A 413 -1.55 28.29 1.23
C GLU A 413 -2.62 29.13 1.94
N ASN A 414 -3.88 28.98 1.51
CA ASN A 414 -5.01 29.68 2.11
C ASN A 414 -5.22 29.23 3.57
N ALA A 415 -5.19 27.93 3.85
CA ALA A 415 -5.33 27.40 5.20
C ALA A 415 -4.24 27.94 6.14
N LYS A 416 -2.98 27.92 5.72
CA LYS A 416 -1.86 28.46 6.50
C LYS A 416 -2.09 29.94 6.87
N ARG A 417 -2.46 30.75 5.89
CA ARG A 417 -2.77 32.17 6.08
C ARG A 417 -3.94 32.38 7.06
N GLU A 418 -5.00 31.60 6.94
CA GLU A 418 -6.18 31.73 7.80
C GLU A 418 -5.90 31.32 9.26
N PHE A 419 -5.06 30.31 9.49
CA PHE A 419 -4.60 29.93 10.83
C PHE A 419 -3.72 31.03 11.43
N GLU A 420 -2.72 31.52 10.69
CA GLU A 420 -1.80 32.56 11.14
C GLU A 420 -2.54 33.86 11.52
N LYS A 421 -3.52 34.29 10.71
CA LYS A 421 -4.37 35.46 11.00
C LYS A 421 -5.10 35.36 12.34
N ARG A 422 -5.40 34.15 12.80
CA ARG A 422 -6.12 33.89 14.06
C ARG A 422 -5.20 33.48 15.22
N GLY A 423 -3.88 33.59 15.03
CA GLY A 423 -2.88 33.29 16.06
C GLY A 423 -2.57 31.80 16.25
N TYR A 424 -2.97 30.95 15.29
CA TYR A 424 -2.70 29.51 15.32
C TYR A 424 -1.72 29.11 14.21
N ARG A 425 -1.03 27.99 14.43
CA ARG A 425 -0.24 27.30 13.40
C ARG A 425 -1.11 26.20 12.79
N LEU A 426 -1.08 26.09 11.46
CA LEU A 426 -1.69 24.97 10.75
C LEU A 426 -1.04 23.66 11.25
N PRO A 427 -1.83 22.61 11.57
CA PRO A 427 -1.30 21.28 11.85
C PRO A 427 -0.42 20.82 10.68
N GLN A 428 0.57 19.98 10.96
CA GLN A 428 1.32 19.34 9.88
C GLN A 428 0.36 18.50 9.03
N VAL A 429 0.38 18.65 7.71
CA VAL A 429 -0.59 17.98 6.82
C VAL A 429 0.08 16.83 6.09
N ILE A 430 -0.49 15.65 6.17
CA ILE A 430 -0.07 14.48 5.39
C ILE A 430 -1.14 14.25 4.33
N PHE A 431 -0.79 14.54 3.08
CA PHE A 431 -1.62 14.23 1.93
C PHE A 431 -1.35 12.79 1.51
N TRP A 432 -2.32 11.90 1.74
CA TRP A 432 -2.21 10.48 1.47
C TRP A 432 -3.08 10.11 0.27
N ASN A 433 -2.43 9.95 -0.88
CA ASN A 433 -3.10 9.60 -2.13
C ASN A 433 -3.40 8.09 -2.19
N VAL A 434 -4.67 7.74 -2.34
CA VAL A 434 -5.11 6.34 -2.53
C VAL A 434 -5.52 6.01 -3.95
N ASN A 435 -5.60 7.01 -4.85
CA ASN A 435 -5.93 6.83 -6.26
C ASN A 435 -5.44 8.01 -7.12
N SER A 436 -4.25 7.92 -7.71
CA SER A 436 -3.65 9.04 -8.46
C SER A 436 -4.14 9.00 -9.91
N ARG A 437 -5.28 9.67 -10.15
CA ARG A 437 -5.87 9.82 -11.49
C ARG A 437 -5.12 10.84 -12.33
N ASN A 438 -4.71 11.93 -11.69
CA ASN A 438 -4.01 13.03 -12.35
C ASN A 438 -2.61 13.25 -11.74
N MET A 439 -1.82 14.12 -12.38
CA MET A 439 -0.42 14.38 -11.99
C MET A 439 -0.25 15.54 -11.00
N GLN A 440 -1.29 16.35 -10.77
CA GLN A 440 -1.19 17.51 -9.88
C GLN A 440 -0.76 17.15 -8.47
N GLN A 441 -0.15 18.13 -7.81
CA GLN A 441 0.32 18.03 -6.43
C GLN A 441 -0.23 19.22 -5.62
N PRO A 442 -0.77 18.97 -4.41
CA PRO A 442 -1.36 20.05 -3.60
C PRO A 442 -0.32 21.02 -3.03
N VAL A 443 0.97 20.63 -3.05
CA VAL A 443 2.11 21.37 -2.48
C VAL A 443 3.38 21.17 -3.32
N ARG A 444 4.42 21.95 -3.02
CA ARG A 444 5.76 21.85 -3.64
C ARG A 444 6.70 21.02 -2.78
N MET A 445 7.82 20.59 -3.38
CA MET A 445 8.78 19.67 -2.74
C MET A 445 9.39 20.16 -1.41
N ASN A 446 9.48 21.48 -1.20
CA ASN A 446 10.13 22.10 -0.03
C ASN A 446 9.15 22.80 0.92
N ASP A 447 7.84 22.64 0.71
CA ASP A 447 6.84 23.24 1.60
C ASP A 447 6.96 22.63 3.01
N GLN A 448 6.99 23.50 4.02
CA GLN A 448 7.20 23.09 5.42
C GLN A 448 5.89 22.71 6.10
N GLY A 449 5.95 21.70 6.97
CA GLY A 449 4.80 21.17 7.69
C GLY A 449 3.89 20.31 6.83
N VAL A 450 4.41 19.70 5.76
CA VAL A 450 3.63 18.83 4.87
C VAL A 450 4.43 17.62 4.39
N ALA A 451 3.73 16.50 4.18
CA ALA A 451 4.27 15.31 3.52
C ALA A 451 3.29 14.80 2.44
N LEU A 452 3.84 14.18 1.41
CA LEU A 452 3.09 13.53 0.34
C LEU A 452 3.41 12.04 0.34
N VAL A 453 2.38 11.21 0.49
CA VAL A 453 2.50 9.75 0.55
C VAL A 453 1.39 9.09 -0.26
N SER A 454 1.55 7.81 -0.60
CA SER A 454 0.53 7.07 -1.35
C SER A 454 0.43 5.59 -1.00
N GLY A 455 -0.67 4.99 -1.43
CA GLY A 455 -0.89 3.55 -1.40
C GLY A 455 -1.68 3.05 -0.20
N CYS A 456 -1.56 1.75 0.08
CA CYS A 456 -2.45 1.04 1.02
C CYS A 456 -1.76 0.57 2.30
N SER A 457 -0.46 0.84 2.46
CA SER A 457 0.35 0.30 3.54
C SER A 457 0.21 1.13 4.82
N PRO A 458 -0.29 0.56 5.94
CA PRO A 458 -0.38 1.30 7.19
C PRO A 458 0.99 1.59 7.82
N GLN A 459 2.06 0.91 7.38
CA GLN A 459 3.42 1.13 7.86
C GLN A 459 3.90 2.56 7.59
N VAL A 460 3.36 3.21 6.55
CA VAL A 460 3.68 4.62 6.24
C VAL A 460 3.34 5.55 7.43
N PHE A 461 2.36 5.21 8.28
CA PHE A 461 2.13 5.95 9.53
C PHE A 461 3.36 5.99 10.44
N SER A 462 4.09 4.87 10.56
CA SER A 462 5.31 4.80 11.37
C SER A 462 6.46 5.62 10.79
N MET A 463 6.52 5.74 9.46
CA MET A 463 7.54 6.55 8.77
C MET A 463 7.32 8.06 9.02
N LEU A 464 6.08 8.46 9.34
CA LEU A 464 5.67 9.86 9.52
C LEU A 464 5.66 10.32 10.98
N LYS A 465 6.21 9.52 11.92
CA LYS A 465 6.22 9.84 13.36
C LYS A 465 7.16 10.98 13.72
N ASP A 466 8.35 11.05 13.13
CA ASP A 466 9.39 11.95 13.61
C ASP A 466 9.56 13.21 12.74
N GLY A 467 9.78 14.35 13.40
CA GLY A 467 10.37 15.55 12.80
C GLY A 467 9.41 16.58 12.17
N ASN A 468 10.03 17.63 11.61
CA ASN A 468 9.33 18.61 10.78
C ASN A 468 9.19 18.06 9.36
N LEU A 469 7.94 17.93 8.90
CA LEU A 469 7.65 17.37 7.58
C LEU A 469 7.99 18.35 6.46
N GLU A 470 8.76 17.87 5.50
CA GLU A 470 9.01 18.50 4.20
C GLU A 470 9.04 17.37 3.16
N PRO A 471 8.31 17.47 2.03
CA PRO A 471 8.10 16.34 1.14
C PRO A 471 9.40 15.67 0.66
N TYR A 472 10.36 16.47 0.17
CA TYR A 472 11.61 15.93 -0.37
C TYR A 472 12.49 15.30 0.72
N LYS A 473 12.60 15.93 1.90
CA LYS A 473 13.36 15.36 3.03
C LYS A 473 12.75 14.05 3.51
N PHE A 474 11.43 13.98 3.57
CA PHE A 474 10.73 12.75 3.92
C PHE A 474 11.02 11.64 2.89
N MET A 475 10.88 11.91 1.59
CA MET A 475 11.25 10.96 0.53
C MET A 475 12.69 10.46 0.71
N MET A 476 13.64 11.36 0.89
CA MET A 476 15.04 11.00 1.08
C MET A 476 15.28 10.15 2.33
N SER A 477 14.56 10.42 3.42
CA SER A 477 14.67 9.61 4.65
C SER A 477 14.21 8.16 4.45
N VAL A 478 13.18 7.95 3.61
CA VAL A 478 12.68 6.62 3.26
C VAL A 478 13.66 5.89 2.34
N LEU A 479 14.13 6.56 1.28
CA LEU A 479 14.98 5.94 0.25
C LEU A 479 16.43 5.78 0.67
N SER A 480 16.89 6.53 1.69
CA SER A 480 18.25 6.40 2.26
C SER A 480 18.33 5.35 3.36
N ALA A 481 17.23 4.67 3.69
CA ALA A 481 17.25 3.56 4.64
C ALA A 481 18.20 2.45 4.15
N SER A 482 18.91 1.80 5.08
CA SER A 482 19.83 0.68 4.79
C SER A 482 19.18 -0.44 3.97
N ARG A 483 17.85 -0.56 4.10
CA ARG A 483 17.03 -1.47 3.31
C ARG A 483 17.14 -1.24 1.81
N TYR A 484 17.35 -0.03 1.31
CA TYR A 484 17.40 0.26 -0.13
C TYR A 484 18.80 0.64 -0.63
N GLU A 485 19.82 0.58 0.22
CA GLU A 485 21.19 1.02 -0.08
C GLU A 485 21.82 0.27 -1.26
N ARG A 486 21.52 -1.02 -1.41
CA ARG A 486 22.08 -1.90 -2.46
C ARG A 486 21.39 -1.75 -3.82
N ILE A 487 20.30 -0.99 -3.88
CA ILE A 487 19.53 -0.80 -5.10
C ILE A 487 20.11 0.39 -5.87
N ALA A 488 20.40 0.19 -7.15
CA ALA A 488 21.01 1.19 -8.02
C ALA A 488 20.55 1.02 -9.48
N ALA A 489 20.58 2.09 -10.27
CA ALA A 489 20.43 2.03 -11.73
C ALA A 489 21.74 1.62 -12.39
#